data_AF-A0A9P5VHE9-F1
#
_entry.id   AF-A0A9P5VHE9-F1
#
_cell.length_a   1.000
_cell.length_b   1.000
_cell.length_c   1.000
_cell.angle_alpha   90.00
_cell.angle_beta   90.00
_cell.angle_gamma   90.00
#
_symmetry.space_group_name_H-M   'P 1'
#
loop_
_entity.id
_entity.type
_entity.pdbx_description
1 polymer ?
#
loop_
_entity_poly.entity_id
_entity_poly.type
_entity_poly.pdbx_seq_one_letter_code
_entity_poly.pdbx_strand_id
1 'polypeptide(L)'
;MRATSSASWTLGRILGSLFALATAVLVQRAIKPKQPYYWSNLRNMHRPLHFHGEHIRNNFFEGWYYKFTNNESTHTMAVIAGVYHPPHHPGHAAQQNHTHAFVMVLGLDAPSPSAYYRFPRKDFVDLGDRTPGHESAFKVRIGNSVFAHDELIIDLPASHYDRISEQELAAFYDTASQQYLQQFQSSKESQLRPLTVVYFRGLFPNRQELAHQDQEAFSIKAHFQFPASAQTPLPTSLLLPSIMGATAYLPFLECIHGVASLHHPIQRGHIATFSANDNILSESFYDGGVGYLEKDWGINFPSIWIWAQTNVFKTAPGSSMLFSLASIPVLGPDFSDWVKRHLPFASGLTEWPGMLLVYYHAPSKTLYNFSSYVPTAKLRSVKVSLDIDKGTQTVHFKATTRDHNWSEIALEANITRTIGGGTPLRTPSRSKRRMVIGVEETTTAQTTVKLWRVGSGEILVKDEGLGGGLEVEGNVKWLEDHINGA
;
A
#
# COMPACT_ATOMS: atom_id res chain seq x y z
N MET A 1 28.91 -16.53 35.74
CA MET A 1 27.48 -16.91 35.68
C MET A 1 26.62 -15.65 35.65
N ARG A 2 26.30 -15.14 34.45
CA ARG A 2 25.28 -14.11 34.22
C ARG A 2 24.73 -14.34 32.82
N ALA A 3 23.65 -15.11 32.73
CA ALA A 3 22.95 -15.37 31.48
C ALA A 3 21.49 -15.79 31.79
N THR A 4 20.69 -14.90 32.38
CA THR A 4 19.25 -15.14 32.60
C THR A 4 18.50 -13.80 32.72
N SER A 5 18.48 -12.98 31.67
CA SER A 5 17.53 -11.84 31.64
C SER A 5 16.98 -11.47 30.27
N SER A 6 17.54 -11.94 29.15
CA SER A 6 16.99 -11.64 27.82
C SER A 6 15.86 -12.57 27.39
N ALA A 7 15.84 -13.82 27.86
CA ALA A 7 14.86 -14.83 27.45
C ALA A 7 13.48 -14.67 28.11
N SER A 8 13.42 -14.14 29.35
CA SER A 8 12.16 -13.90 30.06
C SER A 8 11.37 -12.72 29.47
N TRP A 9 12.06 -11.72 28.92
CA TRP A 9 11.45 -10.57 28.27
C TRP A 9 10.88 -10.91 26.88
N THR A 10 11.55 -11.74 26.09
CA THR A 10 11.01 -12.23 24.81
C THR A 10 9.85 -13.20 25.01
N LEU A 11 9.91 -14.11 25.99
CA LEU A 11 8.78 -14.98 26.32
C LEU A 11 7.59 -14.17 26.84
N GLY A 12 7.83 -13.15 27.67
CA GLY A 12 6.79 -12.24 28.18
C GLY A 12 6.13 -11.42 27.07
N ARG A 13 6.88 -11.01 26.03
CA ARG A 13 6.30 -10.35 24.84
C ARG A 13 5.49 -11.33 24.00
N ILE A 14 5.98 -12.55 23.75
CA ILE A 14 5.24 -13.57 22.98
C ILE A 14 3.96 -14.00 23.72
N LEU A 15 4.04 -14.27 25.02
CA LEU A 15 2.89 -14.61 25.86
C LEU A 15 1.93 -13.43 26.01
N GLY A 16 2.45 -12.21 26.14
CA GLY A 16 1.66 -10.98 26.13
C GLY A 16 0.93 -10.77 24.80
N SER A 17 1.59 -10.99 23.66
CA SER A 17 0.99 -10.96 22.32
C SER A 17 -0.06 -12.05 22.14
N LEU A 18 0.20 -13.28 22.58
CA LEU A 18 -0.74 -14.40 22.48
C LEU A 18 -1.95 -14.22 23.39
N PHE A 19 -1.75 -13.69 24.61
CA PHE A 19 -2.83 -13.37 25.54
C PHE A 19 -3.65 -12.17 25.04
N ALA A 20 -3.01 -11.14 24.48
CA ALA A 20 -3.68 -10.02 23.83
C ALA A 20 -4.47 -10.49 22.60
N LEU A 21 -3.91 -11.38 21.77
CA LEU A 21 -4.62 -12.01 20.64
C LEU A 21 -5.83 -12.82 21.12
N ALA A 22 -5.67 -13.68 22.12
CA ALA A 22 -6.76 -14.52 22.65
C ALA A 22 -7.88 -13.65 23.26
N THR A 23 -7.50 -12.61 24.00
CA THR A 23 -8.44 -11.65 24.58
C THR A 23 -9.11 -10.80 23.51
N ALA A 24 -8.39 -10.38 22.46
CA ALA A 24 -8.95 -9.67 21.31
C ALA A 24 -9.99 -10.52 20.58
N VAL A 25 -9.70 -11.80 20.33
CA VAL A 25 -10.64 -12.74 19.71
C VAL A 25 -11.91 -12.89 20.54
N LEU A 26 -11.79 -12.98 21.88
CA LEU A 26 -12.93 -13.09 22.79
C LEU A 26 -13.77 -11.79 22.84
N VAL A 27 -13.11 -10.63 22.95
CA VAL A 27 -13.77 -9.31 22.98
C VAL A 27 -14.48 -9.02 21.66
N GLN A 28 -13.87 -9.36 20.52
CA GLN A 28 -14.48 -9.10 19.22
C GLN A 28 -15.60 -10.05 18.86
N ARG A 29 -15.58 -11.30 19.35
CA ARG A 29 -16.75 -12.19 19.21
C ARG A 29 -18.01 -11.62 19.88
N ALA A 30 -17.85 -10.78 20.90
CA ALA A 30 -18.97 -10.09 21.55
C ALA A 30 -19.48 -8.86 20.75
N ILE A 31 -18.68 -8.31 19.83
CA ILE A 31 -18.99 -7.10 19.04
C ILE A 31 -19.42 -7.53 17.62
N LYS A 32 -20.74 -7.51 17.35
CA LYS A 32 -21.40 -8.15 16.19
C LYS A 32 -21.24 -7.57 14.75
N PRO A 33 -20.62 -6.40 14.44
CA PRO A 33 -20.72 -5.82 13.09
C PRO A 33 -19.73 -6.37 12.03
N LYS A 34 -18.83 -7.32 12.34
CA LYS A 34 -17.78 -7.76 11.39
C LYS A 34 -17.88 -9.21 10.88
N GLN A 35 -19.00 -9.90 11.12
CA GLN A 35 -19.11 -11.31 10.73
C GLN A 35 -18.93 -11.58 9.23
N PRO A 36 -19.57 -10.84 8.28
CA PRO A 36 -19.40 -11.11 6.85
C PRO A 36 -17.95 -10.95 6.37
N TYR A 37 -17.25 -9.94 6.90
CA TYR A 37 -15.83 -9.70 6.62
C TYR A 37 -14.96 -10.86 7.07
N TYR A 38 -15.12 -11.28 8.33
CA TYR A 38 -14.38 -12.41 8.88
C TYR A 38 -14.60 -13.71 8.10
N TRP A 39 -15.86 -14.06 7.81
CA TRP A 39 -16.18 -15.28 7.07
C TRP A 39 -15.66 -15.24 5.63
N SER A 40 -15.68 -14.06 5.00
CA SER A 40 -15.12 -13.90 3.65
C SER A 40 -13.60 -14.13 3.64
N ASN A 41 -12.87 -13.57 4.61
CA ASN A 41 -11.42 -13.78 4.74
C ASN A 41 -11.09 -15.25 4.95
N LEU A 42 -11.83 -15.94 5.81
CA LEU A 42 -11.60 -17.37 6.04
C LEU A 42 -11.89 -18.21 4.79
N ARG A 43 -12.97 -17.90 4.06
CA ARG A 43 -13.34 -18.61 2.82
C ARG A 43 -12.32 -18.40 1.70
N ASN A 44 -11.77 -17.19 1.57
CA ASN A 44 -10.86 -16.81 0.49
C ASN A 44 -9.38 -16.76 0.92
N MET A 45 -9.05 -17.33 2.08
CA MET A 45 -7.72 -17.22 2.69
C MET A 45 -6.58 -17.65 1.76
N HIS A 46 -6.75 -18.77 1.06
CA HIS A 46 -5.79 -19.28 0.07
C HIS A 46 -6.01 -18.74 -1.35
N ARG A 47 -6.85 -17.72 -1.48
CA ARG A 47 -7.20 -17.03 -2.74
C ARG A 47 -7.15 -15.53 -2.52
N PRO A 48 -6.01 -14.99 -2.05
CA PRO A 48 -5.93 -13.61 -1.61
C PRO A 48 -6.31 -12.61 -2.72
N LEU A 49 -6.16 -12.97 -4.00
CA LEU A 49 -6.49 -12.10 -5.12
C LEU A 49 -7.95 -12.16 -5.57
N HIS A 50 -8.73 -13.15 -5.12
CA HIS A 50 -10.16 -13.22 -5.48
C HIS A 50 -10.94 -12.12 -4.76
N PHE A 51 -12.13 -11.79 -5.26
CA PHE A 51 -12.99 -10.76 -4.69
C PHE A 51 -13.57 -11.18 -3.32
N HIS A 52 -13.23 -10.48 -2.25
CA HIS A 52 -13.70 -10.80 -0.89
C HIS A 52 -15.03 -10.11 -0.56
N GLY A 53 -15.44 -9.07 -1.29
CA GLY A 53 -16.63 -8.28 -0.97
C GLY A 53 -17.99 -8.89 -1.32
N GLU A 54 -18.10 -10.12 -1.82
CA GLU A 54 -19.35 -10.68 -2.37
C GLU A 54 -20.58 -10.55 -1.44
N HIS A 55 -20.37 -10.86 -0.15
CA HIS A 55 -21.41 -10.85 0.89
C HIS A 55 -21.29 -9.67 1.85
N ILE A 56 -20.42 -8.70 1.57
CA ILE A 56 -20.17 -7.53 2.43
C ILE A 56 -20.89 -6.32 1.84
N ARG A 57 -21.68 -5.62 2.64
CA ARG A 57 -22.60 -4.56 2.17
C ARG A 57 -22.26 -3.16 2.66
N ASN A 58 -21.42 -3.03 3.67
CA ASN A 58 -21.02 -1.77 4.28
C ASN A 58 -19.62 -1.91 4.88
N ASN A 59 -18.98 -0.76 5.16
CA ASN A 59 -17.69 -0.65 5.81
C ASN A 59 -16.63 -1.57 5.19
N PHE A 60 -16.47 -1.49 3.87
CA PHE A 60 -15.59 -2.38 3.13
C PHE A 60 -14.95 -1.67 1.95
N PHE A 61 -13.67 -1.92 1.72
CA PHE A 61 -12.99 -1.56 0.49
C PHE A 61 -12.23 -2.77 -0.02
N GLU A 62 -12.03 -2.81 -1.33
CA GLU A 62 -11.17 -3.78 -1.99
C GLU A 62 -10.66 -3.19 -3.29
N GLY A 63 -9.36 -3.35 -3.56
CA GLY A 63 -8.74 -2.86 -4.78
C GLY A 63 -7.50 -3.64 -5.18
N TRP A 64 -7.32 -3.83 -6.50
CA TRP A 64 -6.16 -4.47 -7.12
C TRP A 64 -5.24 -3.40 -7.68
N TYR A 65 -4.00 -3.39 -7.23
CA TYR A 65 -2.95 -2.47 -7.66
C TYR A 65 -2.04 -3.15 -8.69
N TYR A 66 -2.11 -2.65 -9.91
CA TYR A 66 -1.23 -3.02 -11.01
C TYR A 66 -0.21 -1.91 -11.20
N LYS A 67 1.07 -2.25 -11.16
CA LYS A 67 2.14 -1.32 -11.50
C LYS A 67 2.79 -1.76 -12.79
N PHE A 68 3.08 -0.80 -13.67
CA PHE A 68 3.78 -1.02 -14.93
C PHE A 68 4.93 -0.03 -15.03
N THR A 69 6.11 -0.53 -15.41
CA THR A 69 7.28 0.29 -15.73
C THR A 69 7.70 -0.02 -17.15
N ASN A 70 7.96 1.01 -17.95
CA ASN A 70 8.36 0.84 -19.35
C ASN A 70 9.73 0.16 -19.45
N ASN A 71 10.07 -0.30 -20.66
CA ASN A 71 11.30 -1.03 -20.93
C ASN A 71 12.56 -0.20 -20.59
N GLU A 72 12.52 1.11 -20.83
CA GLU A 72 13.64 2.02 -20.54
C GLU A 72 13.78 2.35 -19.04
N SER A 73 12.82 1.92 -18.20
CA SER A 73 12.77 2.24 -16.76
C SER A 73 12.73 3.74 -16.46
N THR A 74 12.15 4.53 -17.36
CA THR A 74 12.02 5.98 -17.26
C THR A 74 10.62 6.42 -16.85
N HIS A 75 9.62 5.56 -17.05
CA HIS A 75 8.23 5.87 -16.76
C HIS A 75 7.53 4.71 -16.06
N THR A 76 6.91 5.02 -14.92
CA THR A 76 6.17 4.07 -14.09
C THR A 76 4.76 4.60 -13.83
N MET A 77 3.78 3.77 -14.13
CA MET A 77 2.36 4.04 -13.87
C MET A 77 1.77 2.97 -12.95
N ALA A 78 0.63 3.29 -12.35
CA ALA A 78 -0.18 2.32 -11.63
C ALA A 78 -1.67 2.43 -12.02
N VAL A 79 -2.36 1.29 -12.01
CA VAL A 79 -3.82 1.21 -12.16
C VAL A 79 -4.39 0.50 -10.94
N ILE A 80 -5.40 1.11 -10.33
CA ILE A 80 -6.10 0.55 -9.16
C ILE A 80 -7.58 0.38 -9.49
N ALA A 81 -8.02 -0.85 -9.69
CA ALA A 81 -9.44 -1.17 -9.87
C ALA A 81 -10.02 -1.63 -8.55
N GLY A 82 -11.23 -1.21 -8.18
CA GLY A 82 -11.78 -1.60 -6.88
C GLY A 82 -13.24 -1.25 -6.64
N VAL A 83 -13.67 -1.52 -5.42
CA VAL A 83 -15.01 -1.25 -4.90
C VAL A 83 -14.94 -0.70 -3.49
N TYR A 84 -15.84 0.24 -3.18
CA TYR A 84 -15.98 0.85 -1.87
C TYR A 84 -17.43 0.83 -1.38
N HIS A 85 -17.60 0.41 -0.14
CA HIS A 85 -18.84 0.41 0.63
C HIS A 85 -18.63 1.24 1.91
N PRO A 86 -19.31 2.39 2.06
CA PRO A 86 -19.15 3.23 3.25
C PRO A 86 -19.67 2.55 4.52
N PRO A 87 -19.20 2.95 5.71
CA PRO A 87 -19.78 2.51 6.98
C PRO A 87 -21.26 2.91 7.12
N HIS A 88 -22.10 2.04 7.69
CA HIS A 88 -23.53 2.31 7.90
C HIS A 88 -23.78 3.26 9.08
N HIS A 89 -24.75 4.18 8.97
CA HIS A 89 -25.23 5.00 10.08
C HIS A 89 -26.78 4.99 10.15
N PRO A 90 -27.38 4.73 11.32
CA PRO A 90 -28.83 4.89 11.50
C PRO A 90 -29.24 6.35 11.23
N GLY A 91 -30.29 6.55 10.41
CA GLY A 91 -30.96 7.85 10.25
C GLY A 91 -30.54 8.73 9.07
N HIS A 92 -29.58 8.33 8.22
CA HIS A 92 -29.17 9.12 7.04
C HIS A 92 -29.18 8.29 5.75
N ALA A 93 -30.32 8.27 5.05
CA ALA A 93 -30.50 7.55 3.79
C ALA A 93 -29.58 8.04 2.64
N ALA A 94 -29.05 9.27 2.74
CA ALA A 94 -28.18 9.86 1.72
C ALA A 94 -26.82 9.15 1.53
N GLN A 95 -26.42 8.26 2.45
CA GLN A 95 -25.09 7.63 2.43
C GLN A 95 -24.98 6.39 1.53
N GLN A 96 -26.09 5.82 1.04
CA GLN A 96 -26.04 4.81 -0.04
C GLN A 96 -25.38 5.38 -1.32
N ASN A 97 -25.40 6.70 -1.47
CA ASN A 97 -24.86 7.42 -2.62
C ASN A 97 -23.31 7.42 -2.69
N HIS A 98 -22.62 6.93 -1.65
CA HIS A 98 -21.17 6.77 -1.66
C HIS A 98 -20.69 5.35 -1.96
N THR A 99 -21.60 4.38 -2.12
CA THR A 99 -21.18 3.04 -2.59
C THR A 99 -20.89 3.11 -4.08
N HIS A 100 -19.70 2.68 -4.51
CA HIS A 100 -19.32 2.73 -5.91
C HIS A 100 -18.19 1.74 -6.21
N ALA A 101 -18.03 1.44 -7.49
CA ALA A 101 -16.81 0.86 -8.03
C ALA A 101 -15.95 1.98 -8.61
N PHE A 102 -14.65 1.74 -8.73
CA PHE A 102 -13.73 2.74 -9.23
C PHE A 102 -12.56 2.15 -10.01
N VAL A 103 -11.96 2.99 -10.84
CA VAL A 103 -10.65 2.76 -11.44
C VAL A 103 -9.82 4.02 -11.24
N MET A 104 -8.67 3.89 -10.59
CA MET A 104 -7.67 4.95 -10.44
C MET A 104 -6.51 4.68 -11.38
N VAL A 105 -5.94 5.73 -11.95
CA VAL A 105 -4.71 5.65 -12.73
C VAL A 105 -3.75 6.70 -12.20
N LEU A 106 -2.49 6.33 -11.98
CA LEU A 106 -1.42 7.18 -11.46
C LEU A 106 -0.22 7.09 -12.41
N GLY A 107 0.55 8.18 -12.53
CA GLY A 107 1.69 8.23 -13.45
C GLY A 107 1.25 8.29 -14.92
N LEU A 108 0.23 9.11 -15.22
CA LEU A 108 -0.16 9.43 -16.60
C LEU A 108 0.67 10.62 -17.12
N ASP A 109 1.04 10.59 -18.40
CA ASP A 109 1.77 11.71 -19.03
C ASP A 109 0.89 12.95 -19.20
N ALA A 110 -0.34 12.78 -19.69
CA ALA A 110 -1.32 13.85 -19.88
C ALA A 110 -2.77 13.31 -19.82
N PRO A 111 -3.78 14.17 -19.62
CA PRO A 111 -3.68 15.59 -19.25
C PRO A 111 -3.42 15.83 -17.75
N SER A 112 -3.44 14.77 -16.93
CA SER A 112 -3.26 14.85 -15.48
C SER A 112 -2.45 13.63 -15.01
N PRO A 113 -1.51 13.78 -14.05
CA PRO A 113 -0.70 12.68 -13.54
C PRO A 113 -1.51 11.61 -12.81
N SER A 114 -2.74 11.93 -12.39
CA SER A 114 -3.72 10.94 -11.94
C SER A 114 -5.11 11.17 -12.49
N ALA A 115 -5.87 10.09 -12.51
CA ALA A 115 -7.27 10.07 -12.86
C ALA A 115 -8.04 9.13 -11.93
N TYR A 116 -9.32 9.43 -11.73
CA TYR A 116 -10.23 8.58 -10.99
C TYR A 116 -11.55 8.50 -11.74
N TYR A 117 -11.99 7.27 -12.02
CA TYR A 117 -13.24 7.01 -12.69
C TYR A 117 -14.16 6.29 -11.73
N ARG A 118 -15.37 6.82 -11.58
CA ARG A 118 -16.35 6.33 -10.63
C ARG A 118 -17.53 5.69 -11.34
N PHE A 119 -17.81 4.45 -10.97
CA PHE A 119 -18.88 3.65 -11.55
C PHE A 119 -19.95 3.30 -10.50
N PRO A 120 -21.23 3.26 -10.87
CA PRO A 120 -22.25 2.61 -10.07
C PRO A 120 -21.81 1.22 -9.64
N ARG A 121 -22.10 0.84 -8.38
CA ARG A 121 -21.71 -0.49 -7.86
C ARG A 121 -22.19 -1.66 -8.72
N LYS A 122 -23.34 -1.54 -9.38
CA LYS A 122 -23.90 -2.56 -10.27
C LYS A 122 -23.00 -2.88 -11.48
N ASP A 123 -22.10 -1.97 -11.85
CA ASP A 123 -21.21 -2.14 -12.99
C ASP A 123 -19.92 -2.91 -12.62
N PHE A 124 -19.72 -3.18 -11.33
CA PHE A 124 -18.70 -4.10 -10.84
C PHE A 124 -19.23 -5.54 -10.80
N VAL A 125 -18.58 -6.41 -11.57
CA VAL A 125 -18.91 -7.83 -11.69
C VAL A 125 -17.65 -8.66 -11.43
N ASP A 126 -17.73 -9.61 -10.51
CA ASP A 126 -16.74 -10.66 -10.37
C ASP A 126 -17.01 -11.73 -11.44
N LEU A 127 -16.02 -12.00 -12.28
CA LEU A 127 -16.08 -12.96 -13.38
C LEU A 127 -15.34 -14.26 -13.05
N GLY A 128 -14.74 -14.38 -11.86
CA GLY A 128 -13.99 -15.57 -11.47
C GLY A 128 -14.89 -16.77 -11.18
N ASP A 129 -14.51 -17.96 -11.64
CA ASP A 129 -15.13 -19.21 -11.21
C ASP A 129 -14.67 -19.55 -9.79
N ARG A 130 -15.64 -19.79 -8.90
CA ARG A 130 -15.42 -20.11 -7.47
C ARG A 130 -15.78 -21.55 -7.13
N THR A 131 -16.11 -22.35 -8.14
CA THR A 131 -16.50 -23.75 -7.96
C THR A 131 -15.31 -24.55 -7.45
N PRO A 132 -15.43 -25.22 -6.28
CA PRO A 132 -14.42 -26.12 -5.74
C PRO A 132 -13.82 -27.07 -6.81
N GLY A 133 -12.53 -26.92 -7.12
CA GLY A 133 -11.81 -27.76 -8.09
C GLY A 133 -11.81 -27.26 -9.54
N HIS A 134 -12.51 -26.17 -9.84
CA HIS A 134 -12.58 -25.54 -11.17
C HIS A 134 -12.26 -24.04 -11.11
N GLU A 135 -11.62 -23.59 -10.04
CA GLU A 135 -11.44 -22.16 -9.83
C GLU A 135 -10.52 -21.53 -10.85
N SER A 136 -10.99 -20.42 -11.45
CA SER A 136 -10.18 -19.60 -12.31
C SER A 136 -9.32 -18.65 -11.49
N ALA A 137 -8.26 -18.11 -12.11
CA ALA A 137 -7.59 -16.93 -11.57
C ALA A 137 -8.60 -15.77 -11.41
N PHE A 138 -8.25 -14.78 -10.58
CA PHE A 138 -9.13 -13.65 -10.37
C PHE A 138 -9.38 -12.89 -11.69
N LYS A 139 -10.63 -12.46 -11.86
CA LYS A 139 -11.05 -11.64 -13.00
C LYS A 139 -12.26 -10.82 -12.60
N VAL A 140 -12.16 -9.50 -12.73
CA VAL A 140 -13.26 -8.58 -12.43
C VAL A 140 -13.50 -7.65 -13.61
N ARG A 141 -14.73 -7.17 -13.74
CA ARG A 141 -15.13 -6.19 -14.74
C ARG A 141 -15.74 -4.98 -14.05
N ILE A 142 -15.34 -3.78 -14.48
CA ILE A 142 -15.92 -2.51 -14.06
C ILE A 142 -16.32 -1.74 -15.31
N GLY A 143 -17.62 -1.60 -15.56
CA GLY A 143 -18.12 -1.07 -16.82
C GLY A 143 -17.66 -1.93 -18.00
N ASN A 144 -16.95 -1.32 -18.95
CA ASN A 144 -16.34 -2.00 -20.11
C ASN A 144 -14.91 -2.50 -19.86
N SER A 145 -14.31 -2.14 -18.71
CA SER A 145 -12.93 -2.50 -18.39
C SER A 145 -12.84 -3.85 -17.69
N VAL A 146 -11.83 -4.65 -18.04
CA VAL A 146 -11.55 -5.98 -17.47
C VAL A 146 -10.19 -5.96 -16.78
N PHE A 147 -10.14 -6.46 -15.55
CA PHE A 147 -8.94 -6.57 -14.72
C PHE A 147 -8.77 -8.02 -14.32
N ALA A 148 -7.71 -8.66 -14.79
CA ALA A 148 -7.43 -10.06 -14.54
C ALA A 148 -5.99 -10.26 -14.04
N HIS A 149 -5.66 -11.51 -13.72
CA HIS A 149 -4.34 -11.89 -13.27
C HIS A 149 -3.25 -11.73 -14.34
N ASP A 150 -3.61 -11.85 -15.61
CA ASP A 150 -2.69 -11.92 -16.76
C ASP A 150 -2.98 -10.90 -17.87
N GLU A 151 -4.06 -10.14 -17.73
CA GLU A 151 -4.49 -9.16 -18.72
C GLU A 151 -5.27 -8.01 -18.05
N LEU A 152 -5.11 -6.82 -18.62
CA LEU A 152 -5.85 -5.63 -18.24
C LEU A 152 -6.30 -4.91 -19.52
N ILE A 153 -7.62 -4.75 -19.66
CA ILE A 153 -8.28 -4.05 -20.77
C ILE A 153 -9.05 -2.89 -20.16
N ILE A 154 -8.69 -1.67 -20.55
CA ILE A 154 -9.27 -0.44 -20.01
C ILE A 154 -10.05 0.27 -21.11
N ASP A 155 -11.28 0.63 -20.77
CA ASP A 155 -12.15 1.54 -21.50
C ASP A 155 -12.90 2.39 -20.46
N LEU A 156 -12.34 3.57 -20.16
CA LEU A 156 -12.82 4.50 -19.14
C LEU A 156 -13.33 5.75 -19.85
N PRO A 157 -14.65 5.90 -20.04
CA PRO A 157 -15.20 7.06 -20.73
C PRO A 157 -15.17 8.31 -19.84
N ALA A 158 -15.07 9.48 -20.47
CA ALA A 158 -15.06 10.78 -19.78
C ALA A 158 -16.29 11.03 -18.90
N SER A 159 -17.43 10.39 -19.21
CA SER A 159 -18.67 10.48 -18.42
C SER A 159 -18.55 9.91 -17.01
N HIS A 160 -17.58 9.03 -16.76
CA HIS A 160 -17.31 8.45 -15.43
C HIS A 160 -16.17 9.15 -14.69
N TYR A 161 -15.53 10.16 -15.29
CA TYR A 161 -14.41 10.88 -14.68
C TYR A 161 -14.87 11.67 -13.45
N ASP A 162 -14.28 11.37 -12.28
CA ASP A 162 -14.63 11.98 -11.00
C ASP A 162 -13.57 13.04 -10.61
N ARG A 163 -13.86 14.28 -11.03
CA ARG A 163 -13.00 15.45 -10.82
C ARG A 163 -12.71 15.67 -9.34
N ILE A 164 -11.47 16.01 -9.02
CA ILE A 164 -11.11 16.49 -7.69
C ILE A 164 -11.35 18.00 -7.66
N SER A 165 -12.22 18.47 -6.77
CA SER A 165 -12.45 19.92 -6.62
C SER A 165 -11.20 20.65 -6.14
N GLU A 166 -11.03 21.92 -6.53
CA GLU A 166 -9.97 22.81 -6.04
C GLU A 166 -9.89 22.83 -4.50
N GLN A 167 -11.05 22.86 -3.84
CA GLN A 167 -11.13 22.87 -2.37
C GLN A 167 -10.58 21.57 -1.76
N GLU A 168 -10.88 20.43 -2.37
CA GLU A 168 -10.39 19.13 -1.90
C GLU A 168 -8.87 19.01 -2.11
N LEU A 169 -8.34 19.45 -3.26
CA LEU A 169 -6.89 19.53 -3.51
C LEU A 169 -6.18 20.46 -2.53
N ALA A 170 -6.70 21.67 -2.32
CA ALA A 170 -6.10 22.63 -1.39
C ALA A 170 -6.03 22.06 0.04
N ALA A 171 -7.09 21.41 0.51
CA ALA A 171 -7.13 20.78 1.83
C ALA A 171 -6.14 19.60 1.94
N PHE A 172 -5.96 18.84 0.86
CA PHE A 172 -4.96 17.78 0.79
C PHE A 172 -3.53 18.35 0.91
N TYR A 173 -3.19 19.38 0.13
CA TYR A 173 -1.87 20.01 0.21
C TYR A 173 -1.60 20.67 1.55
N ASP A 174 -2.61 21.28 2.18
CA ASP A 174 -2.47 21.80 3.54
C ASP A 174 -2.15 20.66 4.54
N THR A 175 -2.80 19.51 4.39
CA THR A 175 -2.54 18.33 5.23
C THR A 175 -1.14 17.76 5.00
N ALA A 176 -0.74 17.56 3.74
CA ALA A 176 0.60 17.07 3.37
C ALA A 176 1.70 18.01 3.90
N SER A 177 1.49 19.32 3.80
CA SER A 177 2.42 20.34 4.32
C SER A 177 2.62 20.25 5.84
N GLN A 178 1.55 19.95 6.58
CA GLN A 178 1.63 19.73 8.03
C GLN A 178 2.38 18.44 8.36
N GLN A 179 2.19 17.37 7.57
CA GLN A 179 2.95 16.14 7.75
C GLN A 179 4.46 16.37 7.55
N TYR A 180 4.85 17.11 6.50
CA TYR A 180 6.25 17.48 6.29
C TYR A 180 6.81 18.34 7.41
N LEU A 181 6.06 19.32 7.90
CA LEU A 181 6.49 20.14 9.03
C LEU A 181 6.72 19.28 10.29
N GLN A 182 5.83 18.36 10.59
CA GLN A 182 5.97 17.46 11.74
C GLN A 182 7.24 16.59 11.63
N GLN A 183 7.52 16.06 10.44
CA GLN A 183 8.74 15.29 10.17
C GLN A 183 10.00 16.17 10.24
N PHE A 184 9.94 17.41 9.76
CA PHE A 184 11.06 18.33 9.85
C PHE A 184 11.38 18.71 11.30
N GLN A 185 10.37 19.00 12.10
CA GLN A 185 10.51 19.39 13.52
C GLN A 185 11.14 18.30 14.40
N SER A 186 11.04 17.03 14.01
CA SER A 186 11.72 15.94 14.72
C SER A 186 13.21 15.82 14.36
N SER A 187 13.66 16.50 13.31
CA SER A 187 15.05 16.46 12.84
C SER A 187 15.96 17.40 13.65
N LYS A 188 17.26 17.08 13.71
CA LYS A 188 18.28 18.00 14.26
C LYS A 188 18.37 19.30 13.47
N GLU A 189 18.05 19.26 12.18
CA GLU A 189 18.13 20.40 11.28
C GLU A 189 17.13 21.50 11.64
N SER A 190 15.98 21.14 12.22
CA SER A 190 14.99 22.11 12.71
C SER A 190 15.53 23.09 13.76
N GLN A 191 16.57 22.69 14.50
CA GLN A 191 17.24 23.55 15.47
C GLN A 191 18.12 24.61 14.80
N LEU A 192 18.53 24.38 13.55
CA LEU A 192 19.39 25.27 12.76
C LEU A 192 18.58 26.16 11.82
N ARG A 193 17.47 25.65 11.28
CA ARG A 193 16.60 26.34 10.32
C ARG A 193 15.14 26.29 10.78
N PRO A 194 14.54 27.41 11.26
CA PRO A 194 13.14 27.42 11.68
C PRO A 194 12.21 27.52 10.47
N LEU A 195 12.01 26.41 9.75
CA LEU A 195 11.00 26.34 8.69
C LEU A 195 9.60 26.26 9.30
N THR A 196 8.63 26.87 8.62
CA THR A 196 7.22 26.86 9.02
C THR A 196 6.40 26.09 7.99
N VAL A 197 5.11 25.85 8.28
CA VAL A 197 4.20 25.23 7.31
C VAL A 197 4.13 26.01 6.00
N VAL A 198 4.37 27.33 6.01
CA VAL A 198 4.36 28.16 4.81
C VAL A 198 5.41 27.71 3.80
N TYR A 199 6.59 27.27 4.27
CA TYR A 199 7.63 26.71 3.40
C TYR A 199 7.12 25.47 2.66
N PHE A 200 6.63 24.47 3.42
CA PHE A 200 6.15 23.21 2.85
C PHE A 200 4.92 23.41 1.97
N ARG A 201 4.03 24.34 2.34
CA ARG A 201 2.86 24.67 1.53
C ARG A 201 3.22 25.33 0.21
N GLY A 202 4.33 26.06 0.17
CA GLY A 202 4.90 26.66 -1.03
C GLY A 202 5.48 25.64 -2.02
N LEU A 203 5.62 24.36 -1.65
CA LEU A 203 6.03 23.29 -2.56
C LEU A 203 4.89 22.77 -3.44
N PHE A 204 3.64 23.14 -3.11
CA PHE A 204 2.45 22.71 -3.81
C PHE A 204 1.78 23.88 -4.54
N PRO A 205 0.96 23.61 -5.58
CA PRO A 205 0.23 24.65 -6.28
C PRO A 205 -0.60 25.52 -5.34
N ASN A 206 -0.58 26.82 -5.60
CA ASN A 206 -1.42 27.78 -4.90
C ASN A 206 -2.86 27.77 -5.46
N ARG A 207 -3.80 28.44 -4.80
CA ARG A 207 -5.22 28.43 -5.23
C ARG A 207 -5.44 29.01 -6.62
N GLN A 208 -4.68 30.02 -7.03
CA GLN A 208 -4.81 30.60 -8.37
C GLN A 208 -4.36 29.61 -9.43
N GLU A 209 -3.24 28.91 -9.20
CA GLU A 209 -2.76 27.84 -10.09
C GLU A 209 -3.79 26.70 -10.20
N LEU A 210 -4.40 26.29 -9.08
CA LEU A 210 -5.44 25.26 -9.07
C LEU A 210 -6.72 25.70 -9.79
N ALA A 211 -7.10 26.98 -9.67
CA ALA A 211 -8.28 27.53 -10.37
C ALA A 211 -8.11 27.55 -11.89
N HIS A 212 -6.87 27.62 -12.39
CA HIS A 212 -6.55 27.53 -13.82
C HIS A 212 -6.39 26.09 -14.33
N GLN A 213 -6.30 25.10 -13.43
CA GLN A 213 -6.29 23.66 -13.75
C GLN A 213 -7.72 23.10 -13.84
N ASP A 214 -8.60 23.70 -14.64
CA ASP A 214 -9.90 23.08 -14.92
C ASP A 214 -9.65 21.79 -15.72
N GLN A 215 -9.65 20.66 -15.04
CA GLN A 215 -9.41 19.35 -15.64
C GLN A 215 -10.64 18.98 -16.48
N GLU A 216 -10.55 19.24 -17.77
CA GLU A 216 -11.52 18.69 -18.72
C GLU A 216 -11.62 17.18 -18.54
N ALA A 217 -12.85 16.67 -18.59
CA ALA A 217 -13.04 15.23 -18.49
C ALA A 217 -12.45 14.58 -19.74
N PHE A 218 -11.65 13.54 -19.53
CA PHE A 218 -11.00 12.80 -20.60
C PHE A 218 -11.30 11.31 -20.45
N SER A 219 -11.08 10.55 -21.52
CA SER A 219 -11.20 9.10 -21.50
C SER A 219 -9.83 8.43 -21.53
N ILE A 220 -9.78 7.17 -21.07
CA ILE A 220 -8.58 6.34 -21.13
C ILE A 220 -8.94 5.03 -21.82
N LYS A 221 -8.12 4.62 -22.79
CA LYS A 221 -8.13 3.25 -23.32
C LYS A 221 -6.77 2.63 -23.13
N ALA A 222 -6.73 1.39 -22.69
CA ALA A 222 -5.47 0.69 -22.50
C ALA A 222 -5.60 -0.81 -22.71
N HIS A 223 -4.52 -1.46 -23.10
CA HIS A 223 -4.42 -2.91 -23.16
C HIS A 223 -3.03 -3.35 -22.71
N PHE A 224 -3.00 -4.15 -21.64
CA PHE A 224 -1.80 -4.75 -21.10
C PHE A 224 -1.96 -6.27 -21.05
N GLN A 225 -0.96 -6.99 -21.54
CA GLN A 225 -0.88 -8.45 -21.49
C GLN A 225 0.43 -8.86 -20.83
N PHE A 226 0.33 -9.68 -19.78
CA PHE A 226 1.44 -10.15 -18.96
C PHE A 226 1.17 -11.59 -18.52
N PRO A 227 1.60 -12.60 -19.31
CA PRO A 227 1.13 -13.96 -19.20
C PRO A 227 1.44 -14.56 -17.82
N ALA A 228 0.47 -15.28 -17.25
CA ALA A 228 0.59 -15.96 -15.96
C ALA A 228 1.85 -16.85 -15.87
N SER A 229 2.25 -17.48 -16.99
CA SER A 229 3.44 -18.35 -17.07
C SER A 229 4.78 -17.63 -16.89
N ALA A 230 4.83 -16.31 -17.11
CA ALA A 230 6.03 -15.50 -16.94
C ALA A 230 6.05 -14.72 -15.61
N GLN A 231 5.04 -14.91 -14.76
CA GLN A 231 4.96 -14.23 -13.48
C GLN A 231 5.87 -14.89 -12.44
N THR A 232 6.37 -14.05 -11.53
CA THR A 232 7.05 -14.50 -10.32
C THR A 232 6.05 -14.45 -9.16
N PRO A 233 5.31 -15.53 -8.88
CA PRO A 233 4.33 -15.53 -7.81
C PRO A 233 4.99 -15.45 -6.44
N LEU A 234 4.29 -14.89 -5.46
CA LEU A 234 4.69 -15.03 -4.06
C LEU A 234 4.51 -16.50 -3.64
N PRO A 235 5.53 -17.16 -3.05
CA PRO A 235 5.38 -18.50 -2.50
C PRO A 235 4.35 -18.53 -1.37
N THR A 236 3.34 -19.38 -1.49
CA THR A 236 2.29 -19.58 -0.48
C THR A 236 2.25 -21.02 0.02
N SER A 237 1.73 -21.21 1.23
CA SER A 237 1.46 -22.52 1.82
C SER A 237 0.20 -22.49 2.67
N LEU A 238 -0.19 -23.63 3.22
CA LEU A 238 -1.31 -23.69 4.16
C LEU A 238 -1.09 -22.90 5.46
N LEU A 239 0.15 -22.55 5.81
CA LEU A 239 0.46 -21.75 7.01
C LEU A 239 0.76 -20.28 6.67
N LEU A 240 1.20 -20.04 5.44
CA LEU A 240 1.56 -18.72 4.91
C LEU A 240 0.77 -18.51 3.60
N PRO A 241 -0.54 -18.23 3.69
CA PRO A 241 -1.44 -18.25 2.53
C PRO A 241 -1.28 -17.02 1.61
N SER A 242 -0.66 -15.96 2.11
CA SER A 242 -0.40 -14.71 1.36
C SER A 242 0.82 -13.98 1.95
N ILE A 243 1.07 -12.75 1.49
CA ILE A 243 2.10 -11.85 2.04
C ILE A 243 1.89 -11.57 3.53
N MET A 244 0.67 -11.73 4.03
CA MET A 244 0.35 -11.57 5.45
C MET A 244 0.87 -12.73 6.31
N GLY A 245 1.35 -13.82 5.69
CA GLY A 245 1.81 -15.00 6.39
C GLY A 245 0.78 -15.51 7.41
N ALA A 246 1.25 -15.88 8.61
CA ALA A 246 0.37 -16.35 9.69
C ALA A 246 -0.60 -15.28 10.21
N THR A 247 -0.40 -13.98 9.89
CA THR A 247 -1.35 -12.93 10.30
C THR A 247 -2.61 -12.90 9.45
N ALA A 248 -2.65 -13.60 8.31
CA ALA A 248 -3.86 -13.77 7.49
C ALA A 248 -5.04 -14.40 8.28
N TYR A 249 -4.74 -15.15 9.34
CA TYR A 249 -5.73 -15.82 10.19
C TYR A 249 -6.33 -14.91 11.27
N LEU A 250 -5.82 -13.67 11.41
CA LEU A 250 -6.29 -12.73 12.43
C LEU A 250 -7.61 -12.07 11.99
N PRO A 251 -8.67 -12.14 12.81
CA PRO A 251 -10.01 -11.69 12.41
C PRO A 251 -10.19 -10.16 12.45
N PHE A 252 -9.20 -9.42 12.93
CA PHE A 252 -9.35 -8.04 13.40
C PHE A 252 -8.56 -6.99 12.64
N LEU A 253 -7.75 -7.41 11.66
CA LEU A 253 -6.97 -6.49 10.85
C LEU A 253 -7.92 -5.59 10.04
N GLU A 254 -7.59 -4.31 9.98
CA GLU A 254 -8.40 -3.33 9.26
C GLU A 254 -8.11 -3.30 7.76
N CYS A 255 -6.89 -3.69 7.38
CA CYS A 255 -6.40 -3.83 6.01
C CYS A 255 -5.62 -5.15 5.90
N ILE A 256 -5.83 -5.89 4.82
CA ILE A 256 -5.15 -7.14 4.49
C ILE A 256 -4.59 -7.00 3.08
N HIS A 257 -3.38 -7.52 2.91
CA HIS A 257 -2.64 -7.47 1.65
C HIS A 257 -2.55 -8.85 0.98
N GLY A 258 -2.44 -8.84 -0.34
CA GLY A 258 -2.20 -10.03 -1.15
C GLY A 258 -1.33 -9.68 -2.35
N VAL A 259 -0.24 -10.42 -2.57
CA VAL A 259 0.64 -10.20 -3.74
C VAL A 259 0.45 -11.35 -4.72
N ALA A 260 0.06 -11.03 -5.95
CA ALA A 260 -0.07 -12.02 -7.01
C ALA A 260 1.27 -12.27 -7.69
N SER A 261 1.99 -11.19 -7.99
CA SER A 261 3.19 -11.22 -8.81
C SER A 261 4.20 -10.21 -8.29
N LEU A 262 5.36 -10.71 -7.86
CA LEU A 262 6.50 -9.90 -7.43
C LEU A 262 7.16 -9.20 -8.62
N HIS A 263 7.09 -9.83 -9.79
CA HIS A 263 7.65 -9.34 -11.05
C HIS A 263 7.05 -10.13 -12.22
N HIS A 264 6.75 -9.45 -13.33
CA HIS A 264 6.41 -10.09 -14.61
C HIS A 264 6.78 -9.20 -15.80
N PRO A 265 7.19 -9.77 -16.95
CA PRO A 265 7.37 -9.00 -18.17
C PRO A 265 6.01 -8.62 -18.79
N ILE A 266 5.98 -7.46 -19.43
CA ILE A 266 4.83 -6.96 -20.20
C ILE A 266 5.05 -7.35 -21.66
N GLN A 267 4.21 -8.23 -22.20
CA GLN A 267 4.29 -8.66 -23.61
C GLN A 267 3.70 -7.61 -24.55
N ARG A 268 2.60 -6.99 -24.11
CA ARG A 268 1.94 -5.88 -24.79
C ARG A 268 1.53 -4.87 -23.75
N GLY A 269 1.79 -3.59 -23.98
CA GLY A 269 1.36 -2.55 -23.05
C GLY A 269 1.19 -1.23 -23.77
N HIS A 270 -0.05 -0.78 -23.91
CA HIS A 270 -0.37 0.50 -24.51
C HIS A 270 -1.47 1.17 -23.71
N ILE A 271 -1.30 2.46 -23.46
CA ILE A 271 -2.31 3.33 -22.86
C ILE A 271 -2.38 4.63 -23.64
N ALA A 272 -3.61 5.09 -23.88
CA ALA A 272 -3.88 6.35 -24.55
C ALA A 272 -4.96 7.12 -23.77
N THR A 273 -4.80 8.43 -23.68
CA THR A 273 -5.81 9.35 -23.16
C THR A 273 -6.42 10.14 -24.30
N PHE A 274 -7.72 10.45 -24.21
CA PHE A 274 -8.45 11.15 -25.25
C PHE A 274 -9.31 12.28 -24.68
N SER A 275 -9.35 13.39 -25.39
CA SER A 275 -10.27 14.51 -25.12
C SER A 275 -11.73 14.09 -25.31
N ALA A 276 -12.67 14.97 -24.93
CA ALA A 276 -14.10 14.75 -25.15
C ALA A 276 -14.51 14.58 -26.62
N ASN A 277 -13.66 15.04 -27.57
CA ASN A 277 -13.87 14.91 -29.01
C ASN A 277 -13.08 13.73 -29.63
N ASP A 278 -12.66 12.77 -28.81
CA ASP A 278 -11.88 11.59 -29.21
C ASP A 278 -10.49 11.89 -29.84
N ASN A 279 -9.98 13.12 -29.71
CA ASN A 279 -8.58 13.41 -30.06
C ASN A 279 -7.64 12.84 -28.99
N ILE A 280 -6.57 12.18 -29.42
CA ILE A 280 -5.50 11.67 -28.56
C ILE A 280 -4.81 12.85 -27.85
N LEU A 281 -4.70 12.76 -26.52
CA LEU A 281 -4.01 13.74 -25.67
C LEU A 281 -2.60 13.25 -25.29
N SER A 282 -2.45 11.96 -24.95
CA SER A 282 -1.15 11.31 -24.74
C SER A 282 -1.22 9.82 -25.06
N GLU A 283 -0.07 9.24 -25.41
CA GLU A 283 0.10 7.80 -25.56
C GLU A 283 1.43 7.36 -24.96
N SER A 284 1.41 6.20 -24.30
CA SER A 284 2.60 5.61 -23.68
C SER A 284 2.63 4.10 -23.94
N PHE A 285 3.83 3.56 -24.14
CA PHE A 285 4.05 2.15 -24.47
C PHE A 285 4.92 1.47 -23.41
N TYR A 286 4.64 0.20 -23.16
CA TYR A 286 5.25 -0.59 -22.10
C TYR A 286 5.67 -1.99 -22.58
N ASP A 287 5.63 -2.27 -23.88
CA ASP A 287 6.14 -3.52 -24.47
C ASP A 287 7.60 -3.76 -24.04
N GLY A 288 7.88 -4.97 -23.52
CA GLY A 288 9.20 -5.32 -22.97
C GLY A 288 9.45 -4.76 -21.56
N GLY A 289 8.58 -3.89 -21.05
CA GLY A 289 8.60 -3.41 -19.68
C GLY A 289 8.26 -4.50 -18.65
N VAL A 290 8.10 -4.08 -17.40
CA VAL A 290 7.85 -5.01 -16.28
C VAL A 290 6.72 -4.52 -15.40
N GLY A 291 6.04 -5.46 -14.74
CA GLY A 291 4.94 -5.17 -13.85
C GLY A 291 4.99 -5.88 -12.50
N TYR A 292 4.13 -5.41 -11.61
CA TYR A 292 3.91 -5.88 -10.25
C TYR A 292 2.41 -5.86 -9.95
N LEU A 293 1.91 -6.83 -9.18
CA LEU A 293 0.48 -6.98 -8.92
C LEU A 293 0.20 -7.37 -7.47
N GLU A 294 -0.55 -6.52 -6.77
CA GLU A 294 -1.07 -6.77 -5.43
C GLU A 294 -2.55 -6.39 -5.31
N LYS A 295 -3.13 -6.71 -4.14
CA LYS A 295 -4.50 -6.40 -3.79
C LYS A 295 -4.60 -6.12 -2.30
N ASP A 296 -5.33 -5.06 -1.98
CA ASP A 296 -5.66 -4.68 -0.63
C ASP A 296 -7.17 -4.72 -0.41
N TRP A 297 -7.58 -5.21 0.76
CA TRP A 297 -8.98 -5.24 1.14
C TRP A 297 -9.15 -5.16 2.65
N GLY A 298 -10.28 -4.63 3.08
CA GLY A 298 -10.45 -4.35 4.49
C GLY A 298 -11.63 -3.46 4.78
N ILE A 299 -11.62 -2.93 6.00
CA ILE A 299 -12.61 -1.97 6.48
C ILE A 299 -12.04 -0.54 6.49
N ASN A 300 -10.73 -0.35 6.73
CA ASN A 300 -10.01 0.93 6.62
C ASN A 300 -8.50 0.71 6.40
N PHE A 301 -7.81 1.76 5.96
CA PHE A 301 -6.35 1.80 6.00
C PHE A 301 -5.86 2.09 7.43
N PRO A 302 -4.64 1.66 7.80
CA PRO A 302 -4.01 2.06 9.06
C PRO A 302 -3.97 3.58 9.25
N SER A 303 -3.89 4.05 10.50
CA SER A 303 -3.79 5.49 10.77
C SER A 303 -2.40 6.09 10.52
N ILE A 304 -1.37 5.24 10.55
CA ILE A 304 0.03 5.59 10.30
C ILE A 304 0.62 4.44 9.49
N TRP A 305 1.23 4.74 8.34
CA TRP A 305 1.94 3.74 7.58
C TRP A 305 3.04 4.32 6.70
N ILE A 306 3.96 3.45 6.31
CA ILE A 306 4.93 3.64 5.25
C ILE A 306 4.77 2.44 4.32
N TRP A 307 4.54 2.68 3.04
CA TRP A 307 4.52 1.64 2.03
C TRP A 307 5.51 1.98 0.93
N ALA A 308 6.25 1.00 0.42
CA ALA A 308 7.15 1.17 -0.70
C ALA A 308 7.29 -0.13 -1.49
N GLN A 309 7.41 0.01 -2.80
CA GLN A 309 7.55 -1.13 -3.70
C GLN A 309 8.45 -0.79 -4.90
N THR A 310 9.42 -1.65 -5.21
CA THR A 310 10.18 -1.58 -6.46
C THR A 310 10.46 -2.98 -7.00
N ASN A 311 10.43 -3.13 -8.31
CA ASN A 311 10.66 -4.38 -9.04
C ASN A 311 11.56 -4.17 -10.27
N VAL A 312 12.29 -3.05 -10.30
CA VAL A 312 13.22 -2.69 -11.36
C VAL A 312 14.55 -2.42 -10.70
N PHE A 313 15.49 -3.35 -10.81
CA PHE A 313 16.82 -3.26 -10.21
C PHE A 313 17.89 -3.23 -11.30
N LYS A 314 18.88 -2.33 -11.16
CA LYS A 314 19.90 -2.09 -12.20
C LYS A 314 20.78 -3.31 -12.45
N THR A 315 21.20 -4.01 -11.40
CA THR A 315 22.17 -5.12 -11.53
C THR A 315 21.53 -6.51 -11.45
N ALA A 316 20.33 -6.62 -10.88
CA ALA A 316 19.58 -7.86 -10.76
C ALA A 316 18.14 -7.75 -11.30
N PRO A 317 17.94 -7.57 -12.62
CA PRO A 317 16.60 -7.55 -13.24
C PRO A 317 15.73 -8.74 -12.83
N GLY A 318 14.44 -8.51 -12.64
CA GLY A 318 13.52 -9.52 -12.10
C GLY A 318 13.40 -9.53 -10.57
N SER A 319 14.33 -8.89 -9.85
CA SER A 319 14.27 -8.78 -8.40
C SER A 319 13.14 -7.83 -7.96
N SER A 320 12.66 -7.97 -6.74
CA SER A 320 11.54 -7.19 -6.22
C SER A 320 11.65 -6.97 -4.72
N MET A 321 11.25 -5.79 -4.26
CA MET A 321 11.14 -5.45 -2.85
C MET A 321 9.77 -4.85 -2.57
N LEU A 322 9.13 -5.36 -1.51
CA LEU A 322 7.96 -4.73 -0.89
C LEU A 322 8.29 -4.45 0.56
N PHE A 323 7.99 -3.24 1.01
CA PHE A 323 8.10 -2.79 2.38
C PHE A 323 6.79 -2.10 2.78
N SER A 324 6.11 -2.62 3.79
CA SER A 324 4.95 -2.00 4.42
C SER A 324 5.14 -2.03 5.93
N LEU A 325 5.08 -0.87 6.58
CA LEU A 325 5.19 -0.70 8.03
C LEU A 325 4.02 0.14 8.50
N ALA A 326 3.19 -0.39 9.40
CA ALA A 326 1.94 0.26 9.80
C ALA A 326 1.62 0.12 11.29
N SER A 327 0.82 1.04 11.82
CA SER A 327 0.18 0.90 13.13
C SER A 327 -0.97 -0.11 13.06
N ILE A 328 -0.91 -1.20 13.82
CA ILE A 328 -1.97 -2.22 13.87
C ILE A 328 -2.77 -2.09 15.17
N PRO A 329 -4.10 -1.88 15.11
CA PRO A 329 -4.96 -1.88 16.30
C PRO A 329 -5.20 -3.32 16.78
N VAL A 330 -4.41 -3.81 17.73
CA VAL A 330 -4.37 -5.22 18.17
C VAL A 330 -5.69 -5.70 18.76
N LEU A 331 -6.46 -4.80 19.38
CA LEU A 331 -7.80 -5.10 19.93
C LEU A 331 -8.94 -4.75 18.96
N GLY A 332 -8.59 -4.36 17.73
CA GLY A 332 -9.49 -3.86 16.71
C GLY A 332 -9.68 -2.33 16.76
N PRO A 333 -10.09 -1.73 15.63
CA PRO A 333 -10.13 -0.28 15.47
C PRO A 333 -11.17 0.41 16.38
N ASP A 334 -12.35 -0.20 16.60
CA ASP A 334 -13.40 0.43 17.42
C ASP A 334 -13.04 0.49 18.91
N PHE A 335 -12.41 -0.58 19.42
CA PHE A 335 -11.94 -0.61 20.81
C PHE A 335 -10.74 0.31 21.01
N SER A 336 -9.78 0.30 20.08
CA SER A 336 -8.60 1.18 20.14
C SER A 336 -9.01 2.66 20.16
N ASP A 337 -9.99 3.05 19.33
CA ASP A 337 -10.58 4.39 19.36
C ASP A 337 -11.30 4.73 20.67
N TRP A 338 -11.99 3.76 21.26
CA TRP A 338 -12.65 3.97 22.54
C TRP A 338 -11.62 4.22 23.64
N VAL A 339 -10.54 3.43 23.69
CA VAL A 339 -9.44 3.61 24.65
C VAL A 339 -8.75 4.95 24.41
N LYS A 340 -8.44 5.32 23.18
CA LYS A 340 -7.87 6.64 22.85
C LYS A 340 -8.73 7.80 23.39
N ARG A 341 -10.05 7.69 23.29
CA ARG A 341 -10.99 8.74 23.73
C ARG A 341 -11.19 8.79 25.24
N HIS A 342 -11.29 7.65 25.91
CA HIS A 342 -11.69 7.60 27.33
C HIS A 342 -10.53 7.34 28.29
N LEU A 343 -9.46 6.68 27.82
CA LEU A 343 -8.28 6.29 28.59
C LEU A 343 -7.00 6.58 27.79
N PRO A 344 -6.70 7.85 27.46
CA PRO A 344 -5.60 8.22 26.56
C PRO A 344 -4.24 7.72 27.04
N PHE A 345 -4.04 7.60 28.36
CA PHE A 345 -2.82 7.05 28.97
C PHE A 345 -2.60 5.56 28.65
N ALA A 346 -3.63 4.82 28.26
CA ALA A 346 -3.58 3.40 27.93
C ALA A 346 -3.58 3.14 26.41
N SER A 347 -3.64 4.19 25.59
CA SER A 347 -3.75 4.07 24.12
C SER A 347 -2.57 3.31 23.49
N GLY A 348 -1.36 3.48 24.02
CA GLY A 348 -0.15 2.75 23.59
C GLY A 348 -0.20 1.23 23.81
N LEU A 349 -1.16 0.71 24.58
CA LEU A 349 -1.37 -0.74 24.73
C LEU A 349 -2.24 -1.35 23.63
N THR A 350 -2.87 -0.52 22.80
CA THR A 350 -3.85 -0.95 21.81
C THR A 350 -3.32 -0.97 20.37
N GLU A 351 -2.14 -0.38 20.12
CA GLU A 351 -1.56 -0.23 18.79
C GLU A 351 -0.11 -0.69 18.73
N TRP A 352 0.23 -1.57 17.80
CA TRP A 352 1.55 -2.15 17.67
C TRP A 352 2.07 -1.99 16.24
N PRO A 353 3.38 -1.73 16.04
CA PRO A 353 3.95 -1.68 14.70
C PRO A 353 3.95 -3.08 14.08
N GLY A 354 3.37 -3.20 12.90
CA GLY A 354 3.45 -4.41 12.08
C GLY A 354 4.17 -4.11 10.78
N MET A 355 5.02 -5.06 10.35
CA MET A 355 5.82 -4.92 9.15
C MET A 355 5.64 -6.12 8.21
N LEU A 356 5.44 -5.83 6.94
CA LEU A 356 5.62 -6.76 5.82
C LEU A 356 6.86 -6.31 5.05
N LEU A 357 7.89 -7.15 5.00
CA LEU A 357 9.12 -6.82 4.28
C LEU A 357 9.64 -8.07 3.59
N VAL A 358 9.64 -8.05 2.27
CA VAL A 358 10.19 -9.12 1.44
C VAL A 358 11.14 -8.55 0.39
N TYR A 359 12.22 -9.28 0.14
CA TYR A 359 13.13 -9.03 -0.96
C TYR A 359 13.30 -10.33 -1.77
N TYR A 360 12.83 -10.33 -3.01
CA TYR A 360 13.06 -11.41 -3.95
C TYR A 360 14.28 -11.11 -4.80
N HIS A 361 15.29 -11.98 -4.73
CA HIS A 361 16.48 -11.91 -5.55
C HIS A 361 16.35 -12.87 -6.73
N ALA A 362 16.13 -12.33 -7.92
CA ALA A 362 15.88 -13.15 -9.12
C ALA A 362 17.07 -14.04 -9.53
N PRO A 363 18.33 -13.56 -9.56
CA PRO A 363 19.48 -14.38 -9.96
C PRO A 363 19.63 -15.66 -9.13
N SER A 364 19.37 -15.60 -7.82
CA SER A 364 19.43 -16.77 -6.93
C SER A 364 18.07 -17.41 -6.66
N LYS A 365 16.98 -16.89 -7.25
CA LYS A 365 15.59 -17.30 -7.00
C LYS A 365 15.24 -17.40 -5.52
N THR A 366 15.76 -16.49 -4.70
CA THR A 366 15.63 -16.55 -3.24
C THR A 366 14.70 -15.44 -2.75
N LEU A 367 13.69 -15.79 -1.96
CA LEU A 367 12.84 -14.84 -1.25
C LEU A 367 13.33 -14.68 0.19
N TYR A 368 13.85 -13.51 0.52
CA TYR A 368 14.21 -13.14 1.88
C TYR A 368 13.01 -12.46 2.55
N ASN A 369 12.54 -13.03 3.65
CA ASN A 369 11.37 -12.55 4.37
C ASN A 369 11.77 -12.00 5.76
N PHE A 370 11.45 -10.74 5.99
CA PHE A 370 11.74 -9.98 7.19
C PHE A 370 10.47 -9.56 7.93
N SER A 371 9.28 -9.95 7.46
CA SER A 371 8.00 -9.54 8.03
C SER A 371 7.87 -9.89 9.52
N SER A 372 7.12 -9.10 10.28
CA SER A 372 6.98 -9.23 11.75
C SER A 372 6.44 -10.59 12.22
N TYR A 373 5.76 -11.35 11.35
CA TYR A 373 5.27 -12.69 11.66
C TYR A 373 6.35 -13.77 11.55
N VAL A 374 7.52 -13.46 11.00
CA VAL A 374 8.66 -14.36 10.95
C VAL A 374 9.39 -14.29 12.30
N PRO A 375 9.48 -15.38 13.09
CA PRO A 375 9.98 -15.31 14.47
C PRO A 375 11.43 -14.81 14.62
N THR A 376 12.25 -15.03 13.59
CA THR A 376 13.66 -14.61 13.55
C THR A 376 13.84 -13.21 13.00
N ALA A 377 12.79 -12.62 12.42
CA ALA A 377 12.88 -11.34 11.77
C ALA A 377 12.71 -10.18 12.76
N LYS A 378 13.47 -9.11 12.55
CA LYS A 378 13.42 -7.89 13.36
C LYS A 378 13.70 -6.68 12.49
N LEU A 379 12.83 -5.68 12.57
CA LEU A 379 13.17 -4.32 12.15
C LEU A 379 14.07 -3.72 13.22
N ARG A 380 15.33 -3.42 12.88
CA ARG A 380 16.36 -2.92 13.80
C ARG A 380 16.35 -1.41 13.91
N SER A 381 16.01 -0.74 12.82
CA SER A 381 15.85 0.70 12.80
C SER A 381 14.98 1.14 11.64
N VAL A 382 14.26 2.24 11.82
CA VAL A 382 13.56 2.97 10.75
C VAL A 382 13.70 4.47 11.00
N LYS A 383 13.88 5.25 9.94
CA LYS A 383 13.96 6.70 10.01
C LYS A 383 13.42 7.33 8.74
N VAL A 384 12.53 8.29 8.90
CA VAL A 384 12.08 9.20 7.85
C VAL A 384 12.84 10.51 8.02
N SER A 385 13.44 11.00 6.95
CA SER A 385 14.24 12.22 6.98
C SER A 385 13.94 13.09 5.77
N LEU A 386 14.04 14.39 5.98
CA LEU A 386 13.94 15.41 4.94
C LEU A 386 15.32 16.02 4.75
N ASP A 387 15.78 16.10 3.50
CA ASP A 387 16.93 16.88 3.08
C ASP A 387 16.38 18.10 2.33
N ILE A 388 16.35 19.24 3.01
CA ILE A 388 15.75 20.47 2.51
C ILE A 388 16.54 21.03 1.32
N ASP A 389 17.87 20.89 1.33
CA ASP A 389 18.73 21.42 0.27
C ASP A 389 18.59 20.62 -1.02
N LYS A 390 18.39 19.30 -0.92
CA LYS A 390 18.11 18.45 -2.08
C LYS A 390 16.62 18.39 -2.45
N GLY A 391 15.73 18.85 -1.58
CA GLY A 391 14.28 18.73 -1.76
C GLY A 391 13.78 17.28 -1.72
N THR A 392 14.41 16.42 -0.91
CA THR A 392 14.11 14.97 -0.89
C THR A 392 13.63 14.47 0.46
N GLN A 393 12.70 13.52 0.45
CA GLN A 393 12.30 12.73 1.61
C GLN A 393 12.85 11.31 1.47
N THR A 394 13.54 10.81 2.49
CA THR A 394 14.14 9.48 2.50
C THR A 394 13.61 8.67 3.68
N VAL A 395 13.12 7.46 3.39
CA VAL A 395 12.88 6.40 4.36
C VAL A 395 14.10 5.48 4.38
N HIS A 396 14.83 5.49 5.49
CA HIS A 396 15.91 4.53 5.78
C HIS A 396 15.40 3.45 6.72
N PHE A 397 15.73 2.20 6.46
CA PHE A 397 15.52 1.13 7.42
C PHE A 397 16.60 0.07 7.38
N LYS A 398 16.72 -0.67 8.49
CA LYS A 398 17.54 -1.87 8.59
C LYS A 398 16.76 -2.98 9.27
N ALA A 399 16.69 -4.14 8.62
CA ALA A 399 16.04 -5.34 9.15
C ALA A 399 16.99 -6.53 9.15
N THR A 400 16.74 -7.49 10.02
CA THR A 400 17.49 -8.76 10.07
C THR A 400 16.53 -9.93 10.05
N THR A 401 16.92 -11.04 9.45
CA THR A 401 16.20 -12.33 9.49
C THR A 401 17.22 -13.48 9.49
N ARG A 402 16.77 -14.73 9.41
CA ARG A 402 17.65 -15.88 9.17
C ARG A 402 17.34 -16.55 7.84
N ASP A 403 18.39 -16.98 7.14
CA ASP A 403 18.25 -17.81 5.94
C ASP A 403 18.01 -19.29 6.28
N HIS A 404 17.90 -20.13 5.25
CA HIS A 404 17.72 -21.58 5.38
C HIS A 404 18.87 -22.28 6.12
N ASN A 405 20.08 -21.70 6.11
CA ASN A 405 21.25 -22.19 6.83
C ASN A 405 21.35 -21.61 8.25
N TRP A 406 20.27 -21.00 8.75
CA TRP A 406 20.23 -20.33 10.06
C TRP A 406 21.25 -19.20 10.24
N SER A 407 21.85 -18.71 9.15
CA SER A 407 22.73 -17.55 9.16
C SER A 407 21.90 -16.27 9.30
N GLU A 408 22.33 -15.35 10.17
CA GLU A 408 21.68 -14.04 10.26
C GLU A 408 21.99 -13.22 9.00
N ILE A 409 20.94 -12.76 8.33
CA ILE A 409 20.99 -11.90 7.14
C ILE A 409 20.45 -10.54 7.53
N ALA A 410 21.09 -9.47 7.04
CA ALA A 410 20.60 -8.12 7.19
C ALA A 410 20.25 -7.52 5.83
N LEU A 411 19.15 -6.75 5.80
CA LEU A 411 18.74 -5.90 4.70
C LEU A 411 18.75 -4.45 5.20
N GLU A 412 19.41 -3.59 4.45
CA GLU A 412 19.38 -2.14 4.64
C GLU A 412 18.89 -1.49 3.36
N ALA A 413 17.97 -0.54 3.47
CA ALA A 413 17.47 0.21 2.32
C ALA A 413 17.31 1.69 2.62
N ASN A 414 17.52 2.51 1.58
CA ASN A 414 17.10 3.91 1.53
C ASN A 414 16.13 4.05 0.37
N ILE A 415 14.93 4.56 0.62
CA ILE A 415 13.92 4.83 -0.39
C ILE A 415 13.70 6.34 -0.40
N THR A 416 13.99 7.00 -1.53
CA THR A 416 14.03 8.46 -1.63
C THR A 416 13.07 8.95 -2.70
N ARG A 417 12.28 9.97 -2.37
CA ARG A 417 11.41 10.70 -3.30
C ARG A 417 11.60 12.21 -3.18
N THR A 418 11.13 12.96 -4.18
CA THR A 418 11.03 14.42 -4.10
C THR A 418 9.92 14.83 -3.14
N ILE A 419 10.18 15.81 -2.27
CA ILE A 419 9.18 16.36 -1.35
C ILE A 419 8.08 17.06 -2.15
N GLY A 420 6.82 16.72 -1.90
CA GLY A 420 5.67 17.29 -2.62
C GLY A 420 5.56 16.82 -4.07
N GLY A 421 6.38 15.86 -4.49
CA GLY A 421 6.38 15.30 -5.85
C GLY A 421 5.41 14.13 -6.04
N GLY A 422 4.71 13.69 -5.00
CA GLY A 422 3.72 12.63 -5.13
C GLY A 422 2.37 13.12 -5.65
N THR A 423 1.62 12.19 -6.22
CA THR A 423 0.30 12.41 -6.77
C THR A 423 -0.77 12.08 -5.72
N PRO A 424 -1.85 12.87 -5.61
CA PRO A 424 -2.92 12.58 -4.66
C PRO A 424 -3.64 11.28 -5.03
N LEU A 425 -3.69 10.35 -4.07
CA LEU A 425 -4.38 9.06 -4.17
C LEU A 425 -5.61 9.06 -3.25
N ARG A 426 -6.75 8.54 -3.78
CA ARG A 426 -7.99 8.42 -3.00
C ARG A 426 -8.01 7.14 -2.16
N THR A 427 -8.17 7.28 -0.84
CA THR A 427 -8.24 6.16 0.11
C THR A 427 -9.52 6.19 0.95
N PRO A 428 -9.94 5.05 1.53
CA PRO A 428 -11.07 5.01 2.44
C PRO A 428 -10.77 5.82 3.71
N SER A 429 -11.60 6.83 4.00
CA SER A 429 -11.50 7.59 5.24
C SER A 429 -12.58 7.18 6.23
N ARG A 430 -12.17 6.70 7.41
CA ARG A 430 -13.09 6.34 8.50
C ARG A 430 -13.85 7.54 9.05
N SER A 431 -13.16 8.69 9.20
CA SER A 431 -13.75 9.92 9.74
C SER A 431 -14.70 10.58 8.74
N LYS A 432 -14.31 10.66 7.47
CA LYS A 432 -15.11 11.28 6.40
C LYS A 432 -16.14 10.32 5.78
N ARG A 433 -16.03 9.01 6.05
CA ARG A 433 -16.93 7.94 5.58
C ARG A 433 -17.14 7.91 4.06
N ARG A 434 -16.10 8.28 3.32
CA ARG A 434 -16.03 8.26 1.87
C ARG A 434 -14.58 8.02 1.44
N MET A 435 -14.39 7.67 0.17
CA MET A 435 -13.07 7.78 -0.47
C MET A 435 -12.70 9.26 -0.56
N VAL A 436 -11.50 9.62 -0.11
CA VAL A 436 -10.97 10.99 -0.18
C VAL A 436 -9.53 10.96 -0.62
N ILE A 437 -9.06 12.01 -1.27
CA ILE A 437 -7.61 12.16 -1.41
C ILE A 437 -6.99 12.37 -0.04
N GLY A 438 -6.05 11.50 0.29
CA GLY A 438 -5.44 11.45 1.62
C GLY A 438 -4.05 10.87 1.65
N VAL A 439 -3.54 10.47 0.49
CA VAL A 439 -2.22 9.86 0.36
C VAL A 439 -1.44 10.57 -0.72
N GLU A 440 -0.20 10.93 -0.41
CA GLU A 440 0.77 11.35 -1.40
C GLU A 440 1.54 10.11 -1.87
N GLU A 441 1.18 9.57 -3.03
CA GLU A 441 1.84 8.39 -3.62
C GLU A 441 2.80 8.82 -4.73
N THR A 442 3.99 8.24 -4.79
CA THR A 442 4.95 8.50 -5.88
C THR A 442 5.26 7.22 -6.61
N THR A 443 5.37 7.26 -7.93
CA THR A 443 5.77 6.10 -8.75
C THR A 443 7.26 6.16 -9.16
N THR A 444 8.01 7.14 -8.67
CA THR A 444 9.37 7.46 -9.14
C THR A 444 10.44 7.40 -8.04
N ALA A 445 10.12 6.84 -6.87
CA ALA A 445 11.06 6.74 -5.77
C ALA A 445 12.28 5.89 -6.16
N GLN A 446 13.46 6.33 -5.76
CA GLN A 446 14.72 5.62 -5.95
C GLN A 446 15.04 4.83 -4.69
N THR A 447 15.39 3.56 -4.85
CA THR A 447 15.71 2.67 -3.73
C THR A 447 17.16 2.22 -3.81
N THR A 448 17.96 2.37 -2.78
CA THR A 448 19.23 1.63 -2.67
C THR A 448 19.04 0.48 -1.70
N VAL A 449 19.48 -0.73 -2.06
CA VAL A 449 19.41 -1.91 -1.18
C VAL A 449 20.79 -2.51 -0.95
N LYS A 450 21.00 -3.01 0.26
CA LYS A 450 22.16 -3.83 0.62
C LYS A 450 21.69 -5.03 1.44
N LEU A 451 21.98 -6.23 0.96
CA LEU A 451 21.70 -7.49 1.64
C LEU A 451 23.03 -8.20 1.92
N TRP A 452 23.25 -8.66 3.15
CA TRP A 452 24.50 -9.34 3.51
C TRP A 452 24.32 -10.36 4.64
N ARG A 453 25.21 -11.34 4.71
CA ARG A 453 25.35 -12.23 5.88
C ARG A 453 26.05 -11.46 7.01
N VAL A 454 25.40 -11.36 8.17
CA VAL A 454 25.92 -10.59 9.31
C VAL A 454 27.22 -11.18 9.85
N GLY A 455 27.30 -12.51 9.97
CA GLY A 455 28.45 -13.19 10.57
C GLY A 455 29.73 -13.13 9.73
N SER A 456 29.63 -13.31 8.41
CA SER A 456 30.78 -13.29 7.49
C SER A 456 31.05 -11.93 6.86
N GLY A 457 30.07 -11.02 6.86
CA GLY A 457 30.14 -9.76 6.11
C GLY A 457 29.96 -9.91 4.60
N GLU A 458 29.68 -11.13 4.11
CA GLU A 458 29.46 -11.42 2.69
C GLU A 458 28.27 -10.61 2.15
N ILE A 459 28.53 -9.75 1.17
CA ILE A 459 27.48 -8.99 0.48
C ILE A 459 26.80 -9.91 -0.53
N LEU A 460 25.52 -10.17 -0.31
CA LEU A 460 24.68 -10.99 -1.20
C LEU A 460 24.06 -10.14 -2.31
N VAL A 461 23.68 -8.90 -1.98
CA VAL A 461 23.10 -7.94 -2.91
C VAL A 461 23.57 -6.54 -2.55
N LYS A 462 23.92 -5.75 -3.56
CA LYS A 462 24.04 -4.30 -3.45
C LYS A 462 23.56 -3.70 -4.76
N ASP A 463 22.37 -3.11 -4.75
CA ASP A 463 21.70 -2.69 -5.98
C ASP A 463 20.91 -1.39 -5.77
N GLU A 464 20.47 -0.81 -6.89
CA GLU A 464 19.62 0.35 -6.96
C GLU A 464 18.34 -0.01 -7.71
N GLY A 465 17.22 0.15 -7.02
CA GLY A 465 15.87 0.07 -7.55
C GLY A 465 15.41 1.42 -8.13
N LEU A 466 14.74 1.37 -9.27
CA LEU A 466 14.16 2.51 -9.98
C LEU A 466 12.63 2.44 -9.97
N GLY A 467 11.97 3.55 -10.32
CA GLY A 467 10.51 3.60 -10.54
C GLY A 467 9.71 3.02 -9.38
N GLY A 468 10.07 3.36 -8.13
CA GLY A 468 9.47 2.81 -6.93
C GLY A 468 8.22 3.56 -6.47
N GLY A 469 7.27 2.80 -5.93
CA GLY A 469 6.19 3.30 -5.06
C GLY A 469 6.75 3.81 -3.72
N LEU A 470 6.25 4.91 -3.18
CA LEU A 470 6.52 5.33 -1.79
C LEU A 470 5.39 6.19 -1.24
N GLU A 471 4.76 5.70 -0.17
CA GLU A 471 3.78 6.40 0.67
C GLU A 471 4.35 6.59 2.08
N VAL A 472 4.13 7.77 2.67
CA VAL A 472 4.54 8.10 4.04
C VAL A 472 3.40 8.87 4.69
N GLU A 473 2.61 8.21 5.51
CA GLU A 473 1.33 8.76 5.98
C GLU A 473 1.18 8.70 7.50
N GLY A 474 0.63 9.80 8.03
CA GLY A 474 0.38 9.97 9.46
C GLY A 474 1.63 10.32 10.27
N ASN A 475 1.55 10.14 11.59
CA ASN A 475 2.65 10.48 12.50
C ASN A 475 3.72 9.37 12.51
N VAL A 476 4.53 9.30 11.46
CA VAL A 476 5.58 8.28 11.31
C VAL A 476 6.64 8.31 12.41
N LYS A 477 6.80 9.41 13.14
CA LYS A 477 7.64 9.46 14.34
C LYS A 477 7.19 8.46 15.40
N TRP A 478 5.89 8.17 15.50
CA TRP A 478 5.40 7.10 16.39
C TRP A 478 6.02 5.75 16.03
N LEU A 479 6.11 5.41 14.74
CA LEU A 479 6.76 4.18 14.28
C LEU A 479 8.25 4.18 14.63
N GLU A 480 8.95 5.29 14.38
CA GLU A 480 10.37 5.44 14.71
C GLU A 480 10.63 5.23 16.20
N ASP A 481 9.85 5.88 17.08
CA ASP A 481 10.04 5.80 18.52
C ASP A 481 9.76 4.37 19.05
N HIS A 482 8.76 3.67 18.50
CA HIS A 482 8.44 2.29 18.89
C HIS A 482 9.47 1.26 18.41
N ILE A 483 10.10 1.50 17.26
CA ILE A 483 11.09 0.59 16.66
C ILE A 483 12.49 0.88 17.19
N ASN A 484 12.90 2.15 17.23
CA ASN A 484 14.26 2.54 17.61
C ASN A 484 14.44 2.66 19.14
N GLY A 485 13.37 2.85 19.90
CA GLY A 485 13.39 2.90 21.35
C GLY A 485 13.30 1.52 22.04
N ALA A 486 13.09 0.45 21.26
CA ALA A 486 12.99 -0.93 21.71
C ALA A 486 14.29 -1.72 21.49
#